data_AF-A0A451ABX8-F1
#
_entry.id   AF-A0A451ABX8-F1
#
_cell.length_a   1.000
_cell.length_b   1.000
_cell.length_c   1.000
_cell.angle_alpha   90.00
_cell.angle_beta   90.00
_cell.angle_gamma   90.00
#
_symmetry.space_group_name_H-M   'P 1'
#
loop_
_entity.id
_entity.type
_entity.pdbx_description
1 polymer ?
#
loop_
_entity_poly.entity_id
_entity_poly.type
_entity_poly.pdbx_seq_one_letter_code
_entity_poly.pdbx_strand_id
1 'polypeptide(L)'
;MRVTPPGTLITRYYCPTAHCTFSLLPDCLAARMPGTLAEVEEAVRLVEQAPSQEKACDNLRPEKELQGVLRWLRRRLDVVRSCLIILKGLFADRFADCAVTILAFSACLGV
;
A
#
# COMPACT_ATOMS: atom_id res chain seq x y z
N MET A 1 -3.91 6.61 -19.20
CA MET A 1 -4.02 5.47 -18.26
C MET A 1 -5.07 5.84 -17.21
N ARG A 2 -6.18 5.09 -17.14
CA ARG A 2 -7.29 5.34 -16.20
C ARG A 2 -6.78 5.05 -14.79
N VAL A 3 -6.94 6.01 -13.89
CA VAL A 3 -6.49 5.93 -12.49
C VAL A 3 -7.33 4.88 -11.74
N THR A 4 -6.69 4.07 -10.90
CA THR A 4 -7.34 3.11 -10.00
C THR A 4 -7.31 3.69 -8.58
N PRO A 5 -8.41 3.64 -7.79
CA PRO A 5 -9.62 2.85 -8.03
C PRO A 5 -10.62 3.49 -9.02
N PRO A 6 -11.36 2.66 -9.78
CA PRO A 6 -12.41 3.14 -10.68
C PRO A 6 -13.45 3.98 -9.92
N GLY A 7 -13.90 5.08 -10.52
CA GLY A 7 -14.91 5.95 -9.91
C GLY A 7 -14.34 7.00 -8.94
N THR A 8 -13.02 7.10 -8.78
CA THR A 8 -12.43 8.18 -7.97
C THR A 8 -12.74 9.55 -8.58
N LEU A 9 -13.53 10.35 -7.87
CA LEU A 9 -13.82 11.74 -8.22
C LEU A 9 -12.77 12.64 -7.55
N ILE A 10 -12.08 13.44 -8.34
CA ILE A 10 -11.10 14.40 -7.84
C ILE A 10 -11.77 15.77 -7.81
N THR A 11 -11.91 16.33 -6.61
CA THR A 11 -12.51 17.66 -6.45
C THR A 11 -11.67 18.71 -7.17
N ARG A 12 -12.34 19.53 -8.00
CA ARG A 12 -11.75 20.68 -8.68
C ARG A 12 -12.20 21.96 -8.00
N TYR A 13 -11.25 22.85 -7.77
CA TYR A 13 -11.46 24.15 -7.15
C TYR A 13 -11.04 25.24 -8.12
N TYR A 14 -11.83 26.29 -8.21
CA TYR A 14 -11.49 27.50 -8.95
C TYR A 14 -10.99 28.58 -7.99
N CYS A 15 -9.81 29.13 -8.26
CA CYS A 15 -9.29 30.30 -7.56
C CYS A 15 -9.60 31.55 -8.39
N PRO A 16 -10.54 32.43 -7.98
CA PRO A 16 -10.90 33.62 -8.75
C PRO A 16 -9.76 34.64 -8.82
N THR A 17 -8.97 34.79 -7.75
CA THR A 17 -7.85 35.74 -7.70
C THR A 17 -6.72 35.37 -8.66
N ALA A 18 -6.40 34.08 -8.76
CA ALA A 18 -5.36 33.58 -9.66
C ALA A 18 -5.91 33.19 -11.04
N HIS A 19 -7.22 33.32 -11.25
CA HIS A 19 -7.94 32.88 -12.44
C HIS A 19 -7.56 31.46 -12.91
N CYS A 20 -7.38 30.53 -11.98
CA CYS A 20 -6.92 29.18 -12.29
C CYS A 20 -7.75 28.10 -11.58
N THR A 21 -7.78 26.90 -12.18
CA THR A 21 -8.41 25.72 -11.58
C THR A 21 -7.32 24.79 -11.07
N PHE A 22 -7.43 24.38 -9.80
CA PHE A 22 -6.57 23.37 -9.22
C PHE A 22 -7.39 22.18 -8.73
N SER A 23 -6.72 21.09 -8.36
CA SER A 23 -7.35 19.87 -7.88
C SER A 23 -6.62 19.40 -6.64
N LEU A 24 -7.37 18.94 -5.63
CA LEU A 24 -6.78 18.27 -4.47
C LEU A 24 -6.79 16.78 -4.75
N LEU A 25 -5.65 16.28 -5.24
CA LEU A 25 -5.50 14.86 -5.49
C LEU A 25 -5.46 14.14 -4.12
N PRO A 26 -6.30 13.13 -3.87
CA PRO A 26 -6.20 12.34 -2.65
C PRO A 26 -4.79 11.77 -2.49
N ASP A 27 -4.27 11.75 -1.26
CA ASP A 27 -2.90 11.31 -0.99
C ASP A 27 -2.63 9.89 -1.49
N CYS A 28 -3.63 9.00 -1.45
CA CYS A 28 -3.52 7.65 -1.99
C CYS A 28 -3.23 7.63 -3.51
N LEU A 29 -3.78 8.59 -4.26
CA LEU A 29 -3.49 8.78 -5.68
C LEU A 29 -2.17 9.53 -5.90
N ALA A 30 -1.83 10.48 -5.03
CA ALA A 30 -0.58 11.24 -5.09
C ALA A 30 0.65 10.37 -4.76
N ALA A 31 0.50 9.37 -3.91
CA ALA A 31 1.54 8.42 -3.50
C ALA A 31 2.03 7.50 -4.64
N ARG A 32 1.41 7.58 -5.84
CA ARG A 32 1.75 6.75 -7.01
C ARG A 32 1.74 5.25 -6.69
N MET A 33 0.91 4.83 -5.73
CA MET A 33 0.65 3.44 -5.38
C MET A 33 -0.75 3.07 -5.88
N PRO A 34 -0.91 2.75 -7.18
CA PRO A 34 -2.22 2.39 -7.72
C PRO A 34 -2.68 1.06 -7.13
N GLY A 35 -3.98 0.92 -6.94
CA GLY A 35 -4.60 -0.29 -6.41
C GLY A 35 -5.47 0.00 -5.20
N THR A 36 -6.15 -1.02 -4.70
CA THR A 36 -6.92 -0.93 -3.45
C THR A 36 -6.06 -1.28 -2.24
N LEU A 37 -6.50 -0.89 -1.03
CA LEU A 37 -5.84 -1.31 0.20
C LEU A 37 -5.83 -2.84 0.32
N ALA A 38 -6.93 -3.50 -0.05
CA ALA A 38 -7.04 -4.96 -0.06
C ALA A 38 -6.02 -5.63 -0.99
N GLU A 39 -5.77 -5.07 -2.18
CA GLU A 39 -4.73 -5.57 -3.09
C GLU A 39 -3.32 -5.40 -2.52
N VAL A 40 -3.07 -4.31 -1.79
CA VAL A 40 -1.78 -4.09 -1.12
C VAL A 40 -1.60 -5.10 0.01
N GLU A 41 -2.62 -5.26 0.85
CA GLU A 41 -2.63 -6.22 1.96
C GLU A 41 -2.41 -7.64 1.46
N GLU A 42 -3.13 -8.06 0.43
CA GLU A 42 -3.00 -9.39 -0.16
C GLU A 42 -1.60 -9.64 -0.72
N ALA A 43 -1.03 -8.65 -1.42
CA ALA A 43 0.33 -8.77 -1.93
C ALA A 43 1.36 -8.92 -0.79
N VAL A 44 1.17 -8.23 0.33
CA VAL A 44 2.06 -8.36 1.49
C VAL A 44 1.86 -9.72 2.18
N ARG A 45 0.63 -10.19 2.37
CA ARG A 45 0.34 -11.51 2.94
C ARG A 45 1.00 -12.64 2.15
N LEU A 46 0.90 -12.59 0.83
CA LEU A 46 1.56 -13.56 -0.06
C LEU A 46 3.07 -13.59 0.15
N VAL A 47 3.71 -12.44 0.38
CA VAL A 47 5.16 -12.37 0.66
C VAL A 47 5.49 -12.92 2.04
N GLU A 48 4.72 -12.55 3.07
CA GLU A 48 4.95 -12.99 4.44
C GLU A 48 4.83 -14.52 4.60
N GLN A 49 4.03 -15.17 3.75
CA GLN A 49 3.84 -16.62 3.73
C GLN A 49 4.73 -17.36 2.73
N ALA A 50 5.43 -16.64 1.85
CA ALA A 50 6.31 -17.24 0.86
C ALA A 50 7.70 -17.55 1.44
N PRO A 51 8.39 -18.58 0.93
CA PRO A 51 9.77 -18.87 1.33
C PRO A 51 10.76 -17.80 0.86
N SER A 52 10.42 -17.01 -0.17
CA SER A 52 11.19 -15.86 -0.63
C SER A 52 10.33 -14.87 -1.39
N GLN A 53 10.82 -13.63 -1.56
CA GLN A 53 10.11 -12.61 -2.36
C GLN A 53 9.99 -13.01 -3.83
N GLU A 54 11.02 -13.66 -4.39
CA GLU A 54 11.02 -14.16 -5.76
C GLU A 54 9.92 -15.20 -5.95
N LYS A 55 9.76 -16.12 -4.98
CA LYS A 55 8.70 -17.13 -5.00
C LYS A 55 7.31 -16.52 -4.86
N ALA A 56 7.16 -15.44 -4.11
CA ALA A 56 5.90 -14.68 -4.09
C ALA A 56 5.60 -14.01 -5.44
N CYS A 57 6.63 -13.55 -6.16
CA CYS A 57 6.45 -12.89 -7.47
C CYS A 57 5.87 -13.82 -8.53
N ASP A 58 6.20 -15.12 -8.49
CA ASP A 58 5.63 -16.14 -9.39
C ASP A 58 4.09 -16.11 -9.39
N ASN A 59 3.47 -15.78 -8.25
CA ASN A 59 2.02 -15.79 -8.06
C ASN A 59 1.34 -14.42 -8.24
N LEU A 60 2.10 -13.31 -8.27
CA LEU A 60 1.54 -11.96 -8.20
C LEU A 60 1.23 -11.33 -9.56
N ARG A 61 2.14 -11.48 -10.53
CA ARG A 61 2.04 -10.86 -11.87
C ARG A 61 2.84 -11.66 -12.91
N PRO A 62 2.36 -12.83 -13.33
CA PRO A 62 3.10 -13.71 -14.25
C PRO A 62 3.34 -13.07 -15.62
N GLU A 63 2.58 -12.03 -15.99
CA GLU A 63 2.70 -11.32 -17.26
C GLU A 63 3.86 -10.32 -17.34
N LYS A 64 4.57 -10.07 -16.22
CA LYS A 64 5.62 -9.06 -16.13
C LYS A 64 6.99 -9.68 -15.88
N GLU A 65 8.02 -9.02 -16.39
CA GLU A 65 9.42 -9.37 -16.10
C GLU A 65 9.70 -9.22 -14.59
N LEU A 66 10.46 -10.18 -14.05
CA LEU A 66 10.65 -10.38 -12.61
C LEU A 66 11.19 -9.14 -11.90
N GLN A 67 12.15 -8.41 -12.49
CA GLN A 67 12.68 -7.18 -11.87
C GLN A 67 11.60 -6.09 -11.75
N GLY A 68 10.70 -6.01 -12.73
CA GLY A 68 9.53 -5.13 -12.68
C GLY A 68 8.58 -5.47 -11.53
N VAL A 69 8.30 -6.76 -11.32
CA VAL A 69 7.43 -7.24 -10.23
C VAL A 69 8.08 -7.02 -8.88
N LEU A 70 9.37 -7.34 -8.72
CA LEU A 70 10.11 -7.11 -7.48
C LEU A 70 10.13 -5.63 -7.09
N ARG A 71 10.36 -4.72 -8.04
CA ARG A 71 10.33 -3.27 -7.76
C ARG A 71 8.94 -2.80 -7.33
N TRP A 72 7.90 -3.31 -7.99
CA TRP A 72 6.51 -3.02 -7.65
C TRP A 72 6.13 -3.52 -6.24
N LEU A 73 6.65 -4.71 -5.87
CA LEU A 73 6.43 -5.36 -4.59
C LEU A 73 7.17 -4.66 -3.45
N ARG A 74 8.47 -4.39 -3.62
CA ARG A 74 9.30 -3.71 -2.60
C ARG A 74 8.68 -2.39 -2.16
N ARG A 75 8.21 -1.56 -3.10
CA ARG A 75 7.53 -0.29 -2.78
C ARG A 75 6.33 -0.45 -1.84
N ARG A 76 5.57 -1.55 -1.97
CA ARG A 76 4.43 -1.84 -1.09
C ARG A 76 4.91 -2.31 0.28
N LEU A 77 5.85 -3.24 0.31
CA LEU A 77 6.43 -3.77 1.54
C LEU A 77 7.06 -2.65 2.38
N ASP A 78 7.81 -1.74 1.77
CA ASP A 78 8.50 -0.65 2.47
C ASP A 78 7.49 0.31 3.14
N VAL A 79 6.42 0.67 2.43
CA VAL A 79 5.37 1.55 2.97
C VAL A 79 4.62 0.86 4.11
N VAL A 80 4.17 -0.38 3.90
CA VAL A 80 3.44 -1.14 4.92
C VAL A 80 4.31 -1.33 6.16
N ARG A 81 5.56 -1.77 6.00
CA ARG A 81 6.49 -1.97 7.11
C ARG A 81 6.72 -0.69 7.89
N SER A 82 6.90 0.44 7.20
CA SER A 82 7.06 1.74 7.85
C SER A 82 5.82 2.12 8.67
N CYS A 83 4.62 1.92 8.11
CA CYS A 83 3.37 2.16 8.83
C CYS A 83 3.23 1.25 10.06
N LEU A 84 3.54 -0.05 9.94
CA LEU A 84 3.46 -0.99 11.06
C LEU A 84 4.46 -0.63 12.18
N ILE A 85 5.67 -0.17 11.84
CA ILE A 85 6.64 0.33 12.83
C ILE A 85 6.07 1.53 13.58
N ILE A 86 5.50 2.50 12.85
CA ILE A 86 4.90 3.69 13.44
C ILE A 86 3.73 3.30 14.36
N LEU A 87 2.83 2.44 13.90
CA LEU A 87 1.69 1.97 14.70
C LEU A 87 2.14 1.21 15.94
N LYS A 88 3.16 0.35 15.82
CA LYS A 88 3.77 -0.36 16.96
C LYS A 88 4.29 0.62 18.01
N GLY A 89 4.96 1.69 17.58
CA GLY A 89 5.50 2.72 18.47
C GLY A 89 4.41 3.61 19.10
N LEU A 90 3.40 4.00 18.33
CA LEU A 90 2.31 4.85 18.81
C LEU A 90 1.37 4.12 19.78
N PHE A 91 1.19 2.81 19.61
CA PHE A 91 0.29 1.98 20.42
C PHE A 91 1.05 0.82 21.06
N ALA A 92 2.15 1.15 21.76
CA ALA A 92 3.03 0.17 22.39
C ALA A 92 2.27 -0.75 23.36
N ASP A 93 1.31 -0.22 24.12
CA ASP A 93 0.49 -0.99 25.07
C ASP A 93 -0.25 -2.17 24.42
N ARG A 94 -0.52 -2.07 23.11
CA ARG A 94 -1.20 -3.11 22.34
C ARG A 94 -0.27 -3.95 21.49
N PHE A 95 0.78 -3.35 20.92
CA PHE A 95 1.61 -4.00 19.89
C PHE A 95 3.08 -4.21 20.29
N ALA A 96 3.48 -3.97 21.55
CA ALA A 96 4.87 -4.09 22.01
C ALA A 96 5.54 -5.43 21.62
N ASP A 97 4.82 -6.54 21.67
CA ASP A 97 5.32 -7.87 21.31
C ASP A 97 4.89 -8.35 19.92
N CYS A 98 4.14 -7.52 19.18
CA CYS A 98 3.67 -7.85 17.85
C CYS A 98 4.81 -7.75 16.82
N ALA A 99 5.02 -8.78 16.01
CA ALA A 99 5.94 -8.68 14.88
C ALA A 99 5.48 -7.60 13.89
N VAL A 100 6.43 -6.99 13.17
CA VAL A 100 6.14 -5.95 12.16
C VAL A 100 5.70 -6.61 10.85
N THR A 101 4.60 -7.33 10.91
CA THR A 101 3.97 -8.05 9.79
C THR A 101 2.47 -7.84 9.83
N ILE A 102 1.80 -7.87 8.68
CA ILE A 102 0.33 -7.75 8.64
C ILE A 102 -0.29 -8.92 9.40
N LEU A 103 0.21 -10.15 9.21
CA LEU A 103 -0.35 -11.34 9.88
C LEU A 103 -0.32 -11.24 11.42
N ALA A 104 0.76 -10.71 12.00
CA ALA A 104 0.84 -10.56 13.45
C ALA A 104 -0.10 -9.45 13.96
N PHE A 105 -0.19 -8.33 13.23
CA PHE A 105 -1.13 -7.25 13.57
C PHE A 105 -2.58 -7.72 13.47
N SER A 106 -2.94 -8.45 12.40
CA SER A 106 -4.26 -9.07 12.21
C SER A 106 -4.61 -10.00 13.37
N ALA A 107 -3.70 -10.88 13.77
CA ALA A 107 -3.90 -11.78 14.92
C ALA A 107 -4.12 -11.00 16.24
N CYS A 108 -3.38 -9.91 16.47
CA CYS A 108 -3.55 -9.05 17.63
C CYS A 108 -4.88 -8.26 17.61
N LEU A 109 -5.38 -7.93 16.42
CA LEU A 109 -6.63 -7.22 16.22
C LEU A 109 -7.86 -8.14 16.19
N GLY A 110 -7.68 -9.44 15.96
CA GLY A 110 -8.76 -10.43 15.83
C GLY A 110 -9.48 -10.40 14.48
N VAL A 111 -8.76 -10.04 13.41
CA VAL A 111 -9.26 -9.96 12.02
C VAL A 111 -8.48 -10.84 11.06
#